data_AF-A0A285BJC6-F1
#
_entry.id   AF-A0A285BJC6-F1
#
_cell.length_a   1.000
_cell.length_b   1.000
_cell.length_c   1.000
_cell.angle_alpha   90.00
_cell.angle_beta   90.00
_cell.angle_gamma   90.00
#
_symmetry.space_group_name_H-M   'P 1'
#
loop_
_entity.id
_entity.type
_entity.pdbx_description
1 polymer ?
#
loop_
_entity_poly.entity_id
_entity_poly.type
_entity_poly.pdbx_seq_one_letter_code
_entity_poly.pdbx_strand_id
1 'polypeptide(L)'
;MYNNKGSALIFTLMVLLVLSVLGVTVLEISLYEYKASYAYGNNISVNYSAEAGLDIAKGIFSQQMMTDLNNLMNSVAKTIIATYKQVNKNVDPNVLYQGIYQAVKSYLEQTVFPQYIKLYTLNGNNMTAKINSITIIPPYYQYKDNEPSYPYFYIKVESTGTYGKLTRYGHATLILDLNKSGNPLSIQSWTIDNIPPSN
;
A
#
# COMPACT_ATOMS: atom_id res chain seq x y z
N MET A 1 -46.63 2.51 -69.02
CA MET A 1 -45.33 2.29 -68.37
C MET A 1 -45.28 3.17 -67.13
N TYR A 2 -45.45 2.57 -65.95
CA TYR A 2 -45.47 3.32 -64.69
C TYR A 2 -44.12 3.98 -64.42
N ASN A 3 -44.15 5.18 -63.84
CA ASN A 3 -43.03 6.08 -63.62
C ASN A 3 -42.04 5.52 -62.54
N ASN A 4 -41.32 4.45 -62.88
CA ASN A 4 -40.42 3.70 -61.97
C ASN A 4 -39.17 4.47 -61.52
N LYS A 5 -38.91 5.67 -62.08
CA LYS A 5 -37.76 6.50 -61.70
C LYS A 5 -37.94 7.15 -60.32
N GLY A 6 -39.17 7.52 -59.97
CA GLY A 6 -39.49 8.12 -58.66
C GLY A 6 -39.45 7.10 -57.52
N SER A 7 -39.93 5.87 -57.74
CA SER A 7 -39.90 4.82 -56.73
C SER A 7 -38.47 4.33 -56.43
N ALA A 8 -37.61 4.24 -57.45
CA ALA A 8 -36.19 3.92 -57.27
C ALA A 8 -35.46 4.99 -56.43
N LEU A 9 -35.74 6.28 -56.66
CA LEU A 9 -35.17 7.37 -55.88
C LEU A 9 -35.60 7.30 -54.40
N ILE A 10 -36.89 7.08 -54.13
CA ILE A 10 -37.42 6.94 -52.77
C ILE A 10 -36.80 5.73 -52.06
N PHE A 11 -36.69 4.59 -52.76
CA PHE A 11 -36.05 3.40 -52.20
C PHE A 11 -34.58 3.66 -51.83
N THR A 12 -33.84 4.34 -52.71
CA THR A 12 -32.42 4.66 -52.46
C THR A 12 -32.27 5.61 -51.28
N LEU A 13 -33.15 6.60 -51.16
CA LEU A 13 -33.22 7.50 -50.00
C LEU A 13 -33.54 6.74 -48.71
N MET A 14 -34.51 5.82 -48.72
CA MET A 14 -34.82 4.98 -47.55
C MET A 14 -33.62 4.13 -47.13
N VAL A 15 -32.93 3.51 -48.08
CA VAL A 15 -31.73 2.69 -47.80
C VAL A 15 -30.60 3.56 -47.23
N LEU A 16 -30.35 4.74 -47.79
CA LEU A 16 -29.37 5.69 -47.24
C LEU A 16 -29.72 6.17 -45.83
N LEU A 17 -31.01 6.36 -45.55
CA LEU A 17 -31.49 6.79 -44.24
C LEU A 17 -31.33 5.67 -43.20
N VAL A 18 -31.63 4.42 -43.58
CA VAL A 18 -31.39 3.25 -42.72
C VAL A 18 -29.89 3.03 -42.49
N LEU A 19 -29.06 3.14 -43.54
CA LEU A 19 -27.61 2.99 -43.43
C LEU A 19 -26.96 4.09 -42.58
N SER A 20 -27.46 5.33 -42.66
CA SER A 20 -26.92 6.42 -41.84
C SER A 20 -27.30 6.25 -40.36
N VAL A 21 -28.53 5.82 -40.05
CA VAL A 21 -28.92 5.47 -38.67
C VAL A 21 -28.08 4.30 -38.14
N LEU A 22 -27.87 3.25 -38.95
CA LEU A 22 -26.99 2.13 -38.58
C LEU A 22 -25.54 2.59 -38.36
N GLY A 23 -25.01 3.44 -39.24
CA GLY A 23 -23.65 3.97 -39.13
C GLY A 23 -23.45 4.79 -37.85
N VAL A 24 -24.40 5.68 -37.53
CA VAL A 24 -24.34 6.52 -36.32
C VAL A 24 -24.45 5.68 -35.06
N THR A 25 -25.37 4.70 -35.03
CA THR A 25 -25.55 3.82 -33.85
C THR A 25 -24.33 2.95 -33.57
N VAL A 26 -23.72 2.36 -34.61
CA VAL A 26 -22.48 1.58 -34.45
C VAL A 26 -21.33 2.46 -33.96
N LEU A 27 -21.21 3.68 -34.48
CA LEU A 27 -20.21 4.64 -34.03
C LEU A 27 -20.40 5.00 -32.55
N GLU A 28 -21.64 5.25 -32.13
CA GLU A 28 -21.97 5.61 -30.76
C GLU A 28 -21.64 4.48 -29.77
N ILE A 29 -22.02 3.23 -30.11
CA ILE A 29 -21.67 2.04 -29.33
C ILE A 29 -20.15 1.90 -29.21
N SER A 30 -19.43 2.03 -30.33
CA SER A 30 -17.96 1.90 -30.34
C SER A 30 -17.28 2.96 -29.46
N LEU A 31 -17.76 4.21 -29.51
CA LEU A 31 -17.24 5.28 -28.66
C LEU A 31 -17.55 5.05 -27.19
N TYR A 32 -18.73 4.50 -26.88
CA TYR A 32 -19.10 4.15 -25.52
C TYR A 32 -18.21 3.04 -24.97
N GLU A 33 -18.02 1.95 -25.71
CA GLU A 33 -17.15 0.84 -25.32
C GLU A 33 -15.71 1.31 -25.13
N TYR A 34 -15.19 2.14 -26.03
CA TYR A 34 -13.86 2.72 -25.89
C TYR A 34 -13.73 3.55 -24.61
N LYS A 35 -14.68 4.47 -24.34
CA LYS A 35 -14.67 5.31 -23.13
C LYS A 35 -14.79 4.47 -21.86
N ALA A 36 -15.66 3.46 -21.86
CA ALA A 36 -15.84 2.55 -20.74
C ALA A 36 -14.55 1.77 -20.48
N SER A 37 -13.97 1.13 -21.51
CA SER A 37 -12.71 0.40 -21.43
C SER A 37 -11.56 1.26 -20.93
N TYR A 38 -11.44 2.50 -21.45
CA TYR A 38 -10.44 3.46 -21.00
C TYR A 38 -10.63 3.84 -19.52
N ALA A 39 -11.85 4.08 -19.07
CA ALA A 39 -12.14 4.38 -17.67
C ALA A 39 -11.83 3.19 -16.74
N TYR A 40 -12.19 1.96 -17.14
CA TYR A 40 -11.86 0.75 -16.39
C TYR A 40 -10.35 0.50 -16.33
N GLY A 41 -9.64 0.61 -17.45
CA GLY A 41 -8.19 0.45 -17.51
C GLY A 41 -7.44 1.47 -16.65
N ASN A 42 -7.88 2.72 -16.67
CA ASN A 42 -7.32 3.76 -15.81
C ASN A 42 -7.58 3.49 -14.32
N ASN A 43 -8.78 3.00 -13.98
CA ASN A 43 -9.14 2.65 -12.60
C ASN A 43 -8.27 1.50 -12.06
N ILE A 44 -8.04 0.49 -12.89
CA ILE A 44 -7.12 -0.62 -12.56
C ILE A 44 -5.69 -0.08 -12.38
N SER A 45 -5.23 0.78 -13.29
CA SER A 45 -3.88 1.34 -13.24
C SER A 45 -3.65 2.18 -11.98
N VAL A 46 -4.62 3.01 -11.57
CA VAL A 46 -4.48 3.81 -10.34
C VAL A 46 -4.54 2.94 -9.07
N ASN A 47 -5.29 1.84 -9.07
CA ASN A 47 -5.28 0.88 -7.97
C ASN A 47 -3.90 0.22 -7.85
N TYR A 48 -3.32 -0.21 -8.99
CA TYR A 48 -1.98 -0.78 -9.00
C TYR A 48 -0.89 0.19 -8.54
N SER A 49 -1.01 1.49 -8.86
CA SER A 49 -0.04 2.47 -8.33
C SER A 49 -0.16 2.66 -6.82
N ALA A 50 -1.38 2.59 -6.25
CA ALA A 50 -1.56 2.66 -4.80
C ALA A 50 -0.99 1.40 -4.10
N GLU A 51 -1.26 0.22 -4.68
CA GLU A 51 -0.74 -1.06 -4.22
C GLU A 51 0.79 -1.12 -4.27
N ALA A 52 1.40 -0.65 -5.36
CA ALA A 52 2.84 -0.57 -5.48
C ALA A 52 3.49 0.28 -4.37
N GLY A 53 2.81 1.34 -3.90
CA GLY A 53 3.29 2.12 -2.76
C GLY A 53 3.35 1.30 -1.46
N LEU A 54 2.34 0.46 -1.22
CA LEU A 54 2.33 -0.44 -0.06
C LEU A 54 3.36 -1.58 -0.20
N ASP A 55 3.55 -2.11 -1.40
CA ASP A 55 4.57 -3.13 -1.68
C ASP A 55 6.00 -2.60 -1.49
N ILE A 56 6.26 -1.36 -1.93
CA ILE A 56 7.53 -0.68 -1.67
C ILE A 56 7.74 -0.51 -0.15
N ALA A 57 6.70 -0.14 0.59
CA ALA A 57 6.78 -0.02 2.04
C ALA A 57 7.00 -1.39 2.73
N LYS A 58 6.45 -2.48 2.20
CA LYS A 58 6.75 -3.83 2.68
C LYS A 58 8.23 -4.19 2.47
N GLY A 59 8.86 -3.67 1.41
CA GLY A 59 10.30 -3.82 1.15
C GLY A 59 11.21 -3.26 2.25
N ILE A 60 10.70 -2.39 3.13
CA ILE A 60 11.44 -1.84 4.28
C ILE A 60 11.92 -2.94 5.22
N PHE A 61 11.11 -3.98 5.40
CA PHE A 61 11.38 -5.11 6.29
C PHE A 61 12.29 -6.14 5.64
N SER A 62 13.41 -5.65 5.13
CA SER A 62 14.45 -6.46 4.50
C SER A 62 15.22 -7.30 5.53
N GLN A 63 15.94 -8.32 5.05
CA GLN A 63 16.79 -9.15 5.91
C GLN A 63 17.88 -8.33 6.62
N GLN A 64 18.41 -7.28 5.97
CA GLN A 64 19.38 -6.38 6.58
C GLN A 64 18.77 -5.63 7.77
N MET A 65 17.60 -5.02 7.56
CA MET A 65 16.87 -4.32 8.62
C MET A 65 16.56 -5.24 9.81
N MET A 66 16.20 -6.50 9.56
CA MET A 66 16.02 -7.49 10.62
C MET A 66 17.32 -7.85 11.36
N THR A 67 18.44 -7.89 10.66
CA THR A 67 19.77 -8.11 11.26
C THR A 67 20.15 -6.94 12.16
N ASP A 68 19.90 -5.71 11.71
CA ASP A 68 20.17 -4.50 12.48
C ASP A 68 19.31 -4.44 13.74
N LEU A 69 18.03 -4.82 13.65
CA LEU A 69 17.14 -4.96 14.81
C LEU A 69 17.67 -5.98 15.83
N ASN A 70 18.07 -7.17 15.39
CA ASN A 70 18.63 -8.19 16.28
C ASN A 70 19.89 -7.71 16.99
N ASN A 71 20.78 -7.00 16.28
CA ASN A 71 21.99 -6.43 16.86
C ASN A 71 21.66 -5.34 17.89
N LEU A 72 20.70 -4.47 17.59
CA LEU A 72 20.22 -3.43 18.50
C LEU A 72 19.64 -4.05 19.77
N MET A 73 18.74 -5.03 19.64
CA MET A 73 18.11 -5.73 20.76
C MET A 73 19.17 -6.38 21.66
N ASN A 74 20.14 -7.09 21.07
CA ASN A 74 21.22 -7.73 21.80
C ASN A 74 22.13 -6.73 22.54
N SER A 75 22.42 -5.58 21.91
CA SER A 75 23.23 -4.52 22.51
C SER A 75 22.54 -3.88 23.71
N VAL A 76 21.25 -3.55 23.56
CA VAL A 76 20.42 -2.97 24.63
C VAL A 76 20.29 -3.97 25.78
N ALA A 77 20.00 -5.24 25.48
CA ALA A 77 19.91 -6.29 26.50
C ALA A 77 21.20 -6.44 27.30
N LYS A 78 22.35 -6.51 26.61
CA LYS A 78 23.67 -6.60 27.27
C LYS A 78 23.94 -5.39 28.16
N THR A 79 23.58 -4.19 27.71
CA THR A 79 23.77 -2.95 28.47
C THR A 79 22.93 -2.96 29.75
N ILE A 80 21.63 -3.27 29.66
CA ILE A 80 20.74 -3.34 30.81
C ILE A 80 21.22 -4.40 31.81
N ILE A 81 21.59 -5.59 31.33
CA ILE A 81 22.12 -6.67 32.17
C ILE A 81 23.42 -6.24 32.88
N ALA A 82 24.33 -5.58 32.18
CA ALA A 82 25.57 -5.08 32.77
C ALA A 82 25.32 -4.06 33.88
N THR A 83 24.40 -3.11 33.67
CA THR A 83 24.02 -2.10 34.68
C THR A 83 23.43 -2.73 35.94
N TYR A 84 22.55 -3.73 35.79
CA TYR A 84 21.95 -4.41 36.94
C TYR A 84 22.95 -5.29 37.70
N LYS A 85 23.91 -5.91 36.99
CA LYS A 85 25.03 -6.64 37.62
C LYS A 85 25.92 -5.72 38.46
N GLN A 86 26.16 -4.48 38.04
CA GLN A 86 26.94 -3.51 38.82
C GLN A 86 26.31 -3.18 40.18
N VAL A 87 24.99 -3.31 40.30
CA VAL A 87 24.25 -3.06 41.56
C VAL A 87 23.83 -4.35 42.27
N ASN A 88 24.41 -5.51 41.89
CA ASN A 88 24.10 -6.84 42.44
C ASN A 88 22.60 -7.19 42.45
N LYS A 89 21.85 -6.71 41.44
CA LYS A 89 20.42 -7.03 41.28
C LYS A 89 20.20 -7.89 40.04
N ASN A 90 19.22 -8.79 40.13
CA ASN A 90 18.70 -9.46 38.94
C ASN A 90 17.90 -8.47 38.10
N VAL A 91 17.98 -8.60 36.78
CA VAL A 91 17.21 -7.78 35.85
C VAL A 91 15.75 -8.19 35.93
N ASP A 92 14.87 -7.22 36.18
CA ASP A 92 13.44 -7.41 35.99
C ASP A 92 13.15 -7.60 34.49
N PRO A 93 12.54 -8.72 34.07
CA PRO A 93 12.18 -8.96 32.68
C PRO A 93 11.37 -7.82 32.06
N ASN A 94 10.47 -7.18 32.81
CA ASN A 94 9.64 -6.09 32.32
C ASN A 94 10.50 -4.89 31.91
N VAL A 95 11.52 -4.56 32.72
CA VAL A 95 12.46 -3.46 32.43
C VAL A 95 13.28 -3.77 31.18
N LEU A 96 13.72 -5.02 31.02
CA LEU A 96 14.47 -5.46 29.85
C LEU A 96 13.64 -5.31 28.56
N TYR A 97 12.43 -5.87 28.55
CA TYR A 97 11.57 -5.86 27.36
C TYR A 97 11.04 -4.45 27.04
N GLN A 98 10.74 -3.63 28.04
CA GLN A 98 10.38 -2.22 27.81
C GLN A 98 11.55 -1.42 27.24
N GLY A 99 12.78 -1.63 27.75
CA GLY A 99 13.98 -0.98 27.21
C GLY A 99 14.22 -1.35 25.75
N ILE A 100 14.07 -2.63 25.42
CA ILE A 100 14.20 -3.12 24.04
C ILE A 100 13.09 -2.56 23.14
N TYR A 101 11.85 -2.51 23.64
CA TYR A 101 10.73 -1.90 22.91
C TYR A 101 11.03 -0.46 22.51
N GLN A 102 11.45 0.37 23.46
CA GLN A 102 11.70 1.79 23.20
C GLN A 102 12.86 2.01 22.24
N ALA A 103 13.91 1.18 22.35
CA ALA A 103 15.04 1.23 21.43
C ALA A 103 14.63 0.86 20.00
N VAL A 104 13.89 -0.24 19.83
CA VAL A 104 13.39 -0.68 18.51
C VAL A 104 12.43 0.36 17.94
N LYS A 105 11.48 0.86 18.74
CA LYS A 105 10.56 1.93 18.32
C LYS A 105 11.32 3.15 17.81
N SER A 106 12.27 3.64 18.59
CA SER A 106 13.06 4.83 18.23
C SER A 106 13.86 4.60 16.94
N TYR A 107 14.48 3.43 16.78
CA TYR A 107 15.20 3.08 15.57
C TYR A 107 14.28 3.05 14.34
N LEU A 108 13.11 2.43 14.45
CA LEU A 108 12.13 2.36 13.36
C LEU A 108 11.65 3.76 12.95
N GLU A 109 11.20 4.57 13.92
CA GLU A 109 10.59 5.88 13.65
C GLU A 109 11.61 6.93 13.20
N GLN A 110 12.83 6.90 13.73
CA GLN A 110 13.83 7.95 13.48
C GLN A 110 14.82 7.59 12.37
N THR A 111 15.11 6.30 12.18
CA THR A 111 16.14 5.84 11.23
C THR A 111 15.54 5.19 10.00
N VAL A 112 14.58 4.27 10.18
CA VAL A 112 14.10 3.42 9.09
C VAL A 112 12.99 4.11 8.29
N PHE A 113 11.87 4.44 8.92
CA PHE A 113 10.67 4.96 8.24
C PHE A 113 10.92 6.22 7.41
N PRO A 114 11.67 7.24 7.88
CA PRO A 114 11.87 8.47 7.13
C PRO A 114 12.54 8.28 5.75
N GLN A 115 13.32 7.22 5.56
CA GLN A 115 14.03 6.95 4.30
C GLN A 115 13.10 6.53 3.15
N TYR A 116 11.88 6.10 3.49
CA TYR A 116 10.92 5.53 2.54
C TYR A 116 9.70 6.43 2.31
N ILE A 117 9.51 7.48 3.12
CA ILE A 117 8.47 8.49 2.92
C ILE A 117 8.89 9.41 1.76
N LYS A 118 8.65 8.96 0.52
CA LYS A 118 8.96 9.71 -0.70
C LYS A 118 8.05 9.32 -1.85
N LEU A 119 8.16 10.09 -2.93
CA LEU A 119 7.50 9.82 -4.20
C LEU A 119 8.35 8.86 -5.04
N TYR A 120 7.71 7.85 -5.61
CA TYR A 120 8.28 6.86 -6.49
C TYR A 120 7.58 6.95 -7.84
N THR A 121 8.37 7.01 -8.90
CA THR A 121 7.84 7.01 -10.27
C THR A 121 7.82 5.59 -10.80
N LEU A 122 6.65 5.17 -11.29
CA LEU A 122 6.40 3.84 -11.82
C LEU A 122 6.13 3.95 -13.33
N ASN A 123 6.63 2.99 -14.09
CA ASN A 123 6.36 2.84 -15.53
C ASN A 123 6.51 4.14 -16.35
N GLY A 124 7.74 4.63 -16.50
CA GLY A 124 8.08 5.69 -17.48
C GLY A 124 7.40 7.05 -17.28
N ASN A 125 7.03 7.41 -16.04
CA ASN A 125 6.44 8.69 -15.59
C ASN A 125 4.90 8.81 -15.60
N ASN A 126 4.17 7.80 -16.06
CA ASN A 126 2.70 7.89 -16.12
C ASN A 126 2.00 7.46 -14.82
N MET A 127 2.71 6.68 -13.98
CA MET A 127 2.22 6.22 -12.69
C MET A 127 3.15 6.74 -11.59
N THR A 128 2.59 7.15 -10.46
CA THR A 128 3.41 7.44 -9.27
C THR A 128 2.81 6.80 -8.05
N ALA A 129 3.67 6.41 -7.11
CA ALA A 129 3.30 5.93 -5.80
C ALA A 129 4.04 6.77 -4.77
N LYS A 130 3.33 7.34 -3.81
CA LYS A 130 3.91 8.07 -2.69
C LYS A 130 3.63 7.29 -1.42
N ILE A 131 4.65 7.04 -0.61
CA ILE A 131 4.42 6.63 0.77
C ILE A 131 4.20 7.90 1.58
N ASN A 132 3.02 8.02 2.19
CA ASN A 132 2.61 9.22 2.92
C ASN A 132 3.06 9.16 4.37
N SER A 133 2.81 8.03 5.01
CA SER A 133 3.10 7.84 6.43
C SER A 133 3.45 6.38 6.70
N ILE A 134 4.36 6.18 7.65
CA ILE A 134 4.62 4.89 8.26
C ILE A 134 4.73 5.16 9.76
N THR A 135 3.83 4.59 10.54
CA THR A 135 3.71 4.89 11.97
C THR A 135 3.45 3.63 12.78
N ILE A 136 3.95 3.59 14.02
CA ILE A 136 3.61 2.53 14.96
C ILE A 136 2.30 2.94 15.67
N ILE A 137 1.29 2.09 15.59
CA ILE A 137 -0.02 2.30 16.22
C ILE A 137 -0.16 1.46 17.50
N PRO A 138 -1.04 1.84 18.44
CA PRO A 138 -1.30 1.04 19.63
C PRO A 138 -1.88 -0.35 19.26
N PRO A 139 -1.75 -1.37 20.13
CA PRO A 139 -1.25 -1.31 21.50
C PRO A 139 0.28 -1.37 21.58
N TYR A 140 0.85 -0.42 22.32
CA TYR A 140 2.30 -0.21 22.39
C TYR A 140 3.06 -1.25 23.23
N TYR A 141 2.36 -2.12 23.96
CA TYR A 141 2.99 -3.18 24.77
C TYR A 141 1.93 -4.20 25.22
N GLN A 142 1.97 -5.42 24.70
CA GLN A 142 1.16 -6.53 25.19
C GLN A 142 2.03 -7.79 25.27
N TYR A 143 2.00 -8.46 26.41
CA TYR A 143 2.50 -9.83 26.54
C TYR A 143 1.51 -10.77 25.89
N LYS A 144 2.04 -11.76 25.17
CA LYS A 144 1.25 -12.92 24.81
C LYS A 144 1.23 -13.84 26.04
N ASP A 145 0.04 -14.22 26.49
CA ASP A 145 -0.16 -15.34 27.41
C ASP A 145 0.48 -15.21 28.82
N ASN A 146 0.60 -14.00 29.38
CA ASN A 146 1.16 -13.73 30.72
C ASN A 146 2.64 -14.15 30.90
N GLU A 147 3.35 -14.49 29.83
CA GLU A 147 4.79 -14.75 29.87
C GLU A 147 5.60 -13.55 29.38
N PRO A 148 6.80 -13.30 29.93
CA PRO A 148 7.66 -12.23 29.48
C PRO A 148 8.15 -12.49 28.04
N SER A 149 7.55 -11.81 27.06
CA SER A 149 7.89 -11.90 25.64
C SER A 149 8.28 -10.54 25.05
N TYR A 150 8.95 -10.54 23.89
CA TYR A 150 9.10 -9.30 23.14
C TYR A 150 7.73 -8.78 22.68
N PRO A 151 7.52 -7.46 22.64
CA PRO A 151 6.28 -6.87 22.17
C PRO A 151 6.15 -6.93 20.66
N TYR A 152 4.89 -6.92 20.22
CA TYR A 152 4.48 -6.77 18.83
C TYR A 152 4.49 -5.29 18.42
N PHE A 153 4.87 -5.02 17.19
CA PHE A 153 4.72 -3.68 16.60
C PHE A 153 3.66 -3.72 15.52
N TYR A 154 2.57 -2.99 15.75
CA TYR A 154 1.56 -2.73 14.74
C TYR A 154 1.99 -1.49 13.97
N ILE A 155 2.27 -1.66 12.69
CA ILE A 155 2.82 -0.62 11.83
C ILE A 155 1.76 -0.29 10.78
N LYS A 156 1.23 0.93 10.84
CA LYS A 156 0.32 1.47 9.84
C LYS A 156 1.14 2.11 8.72
N VAL A 157 0.85 1.72 7.49
CA VAL A 157 1.41 2.29 6.27
C VAL A 157 0.27 2.90 5.48
N GLU A 158 0.46 4.15 5.05
CA GLU A 158 -0.46 4.81 4.12
C GLU A 158 0.29 5.26 2.87
N SER A 159 -0.29 4.98 1.71
CA SER A 159 0.27 5.35 0.41
C SER A 159 -0.77 6.05 -0.47
N THR A 160 -0.28 6.81 -1.44
CA THR A 160 -1.08 7.44 -2.49
C THR A 160 -0.58 6.97 -3.84
N GLY A 161 -1.45 6.34 -4.62
CA GLY A 161 -1.20 6.01 -6.01
C GLY A 161 -1.84 7.04 -6.94
N THR A 162 -1.12 7.48 -7.96
CA THR A 162 -1.67 8.34 -9.00
C THR A 162 -1.42 7.76 -10.38
N TYR A 163 -2.38 7.97 -11.28
CA TYR A 163 -2.28 7.68 -12.70
C TYR A 163 -3.08 8.73 -13.48
N GLY A 164 -2.39 9.53 -14.29
CA GLY A 164 -3.00 10.70 -14.93
C GLY A 164 -3.62 11.66 -13.90
N LYS A 165 -4.94 11.85 -13.97
CA LYS A 165 -5.71 12.69 -13.02
C LYS A 165 -6.39 11.90 -11.89
N LEU A 166 -6.25 10.57 -11.89
CA LEU A 166 -6.88 9.71 -10.88
C LEU A 166 -5.94 9.51 -9.71
N THR A 167 -6.51 9.41 -8.52
CA THR A 167 -5.80 9.13 -7.26
C THR A 167 -6.54 8.06 -6.48
N ARG A 168 -5.78 7.13 -5.89
CA ARG A 168 -6.25 6.11 -4.94
C ARG A 168 -5.31 6.04 -3.76
N TYR A 169 -5.81 5.51 -2.66
CA TYR A 169 -5.07 5.45 -1.41
C TYR A 169 -4.93 4.01 -0.96
N GLY A 170 -3.74 3.67 -0.49
CA GLY A 170 -3.44 2.37 0.10
C GLY A 170 -3.31 2.50 1.60
N HIS A 171 -3.93 1.57 2.32
CA HIS A 171 -3.86 1.46 3.77
C HIS A 171 -3.48 0.03 4.14
N ALA A 172 -2.38 -0.14 4.85
CA ALA A 172 -1.96 -1.43 5.36
C ALA A 172 -1.64 -1.36 6.86
N THR A 173 -1.99 -2.42 7.58
CA THR A 173 -1.48 -2.66 8.93
C THR A 173 -0.62 -3.92 8.90
N LEU A 174 0.64 -3.75 9.27
CA LEU A 174 1.64 -4.79 9.34
C LEU A 174 1.92 -5.11 10.81
N ILE A 175 2.16 -6.38 11.12
CA ILE A 175 2.56 -6.82 12.45
C ILE A 175 3.98 -7.33 12.35
N LEU A 176 4.88 -6.69 13.08
CA LEU A 176 6.25 -7.16 13.30
C LEU A 176 6.31 -7.88 14.65
N ASP A 177 6.49 -9.20 14.60
CA ASP A 177 6.66 -10.08 15.76
C ASP A 177 8.14 -10.43 15.95
N LEU A 178 8.75 -9.81 16.97
CA LEU A 178 10.15 -10.04 17.30
C LEU A 178 10.42 -11.41 17.96
N ASN A 179 9.38 -12.16 18.35
CA ASN A 179 9.52 -13.49 18.94
C ASN A 179 9.58 -14.60 17.89
N LYS A 180 9.21 -14.30 16.64
CA LYS A 180 9.03 -15.32 15.61
C LYS A 180 10.35 -15.68 14.94
N SER A 181 10.66 -16.98 14.90
CA SER A 181 11.76 -17.50 14.08
C SER A 181 11.36 -17.51 12.59
N GLY A 182 12.16 -16.88 11.71
CA GLY A 182 11.89 -16.80 10.28
C GLY A 182 11.47 -15.41 9.84
N ASN A 183 10.40 -15.28 9.05
CA ASN A 183 9.85 -13.97 8.66
C ASN A 183 8.98 -13.41 9.81
N PRO A 184 9.43 -12.33 10.48
CA PRO A 184 8.73 -11.74 11.62
C PRO A 184 7.60 -10.80 11.19
N LEU A 185 7.48 -10.51 9.89
CA LEU A 185 6.44 -9.64 9.35
C LEU A 185 5.20 -10.47 8.96
N SER A 186 4.03 -9.98 9.35
CA SER A 186 2.74 -10.45 8.86
C SER A 186 1.84 -9.28 8.48
N ILE A 187 0.90 -9.51 7.56
CA ILE A 187 -0.05 -8.49 7.10
C ILE A 187 -1.37 -8.74 7.85
N GLN A 188 -1.83 -7.75 8.60
CA GLN A 188 -3.11 -7.80 9.30
C GLN A 188 -4.24 -7.27 8.43
N SER A 189 -4.00 -6.15 7.74
CA SER A 189 -4.96 -5.54 6.82
C SER A 189 -4.24 -4.92 5.63
N TRP A 190 -4.92 -4.92 4.49
CA TRP A 190 -4.43 -4.35 3.24
C TRP A 190 -5.63 -3.92 2.41
N THR A 191 -5.77 -2.62 2.17
CA THR A 191 -6.94 -2.05 1.49
C THR A 191 -6.49 -0.97 0.53
N ILE A 192 -7.10 -0.96 -0.66
CA ILE A 192 -7.01 0.16 -1.60
C ILE A 192 -8.40 0.80 -1.68
N ASP A 193 -8.49 2.08 -1.39
CA ASP A 193 -9.75 2.79 -1.31
C ASP A 193 -9.65 4.27 -1.76
N ASN A 194 -10.70 5.03 -1.47
CA ASN A 194 -10.83 6.45 -1.78
C ASN A 194 -10.68 7.34 -0.54
N ILE A 195 -10.22 6.80 0.58
CA ILE A 195 -10.06 7.51 1.84
C ILE A 195 -8.63 8.05 1.88
N PRO A 196 -8.42 9.38 1.93
CA PRO A 196 -7.08 9.95 2.00
C PRO A 196 -6.31 9.47 3.25
N PRO A 197 -4.96 9.53 3.23
CA PRO A 197 -4.13 9.25 4.38
C PRO A 197 -4.49 10.12 5.57
N SER A 198 -4.29 9.58 6.77
CA SER A 198 -4.51 10.30 8.02
C SER A 198 -3.37 11.31 8.18
N ASN A 199 -3.68 12.61 8.29
CA ASN A 199 -2.68 13.65 8.54
C ASN A 199 -1.96 13.46 9.87
#